data_AF-A0AA39V3U3-F1
#
_entry.id   AF-A0AA39V3U3-F1
#
_cell.length_a   1.000
_cell.length_b   1.000
_cell.length_c   1.000
_cell.angle_alpha   90.00
_cell.angle_beta   90.00
_cell.angle_gamma   90.00
#
_symmetry.space_group_name_H-M   'P 1'
#
loop_
_entity.id
_entity.type
_entity.pdbx_description
1 polymer ?
#
loop_
_entity_poly.entity_id
_entity_poly.type
_entity_poly.pdbx_seq_one_letter_code
_entity_poly.pdbx_strand_id
1 'polypeptide(L)'
;MHSRARARELTAARRIGRHRGFGKRKGTADARMPSQVMWMRRLRVLRRLLVKYRASGKIDKHLYHELYHLSKGNTFKHKRALVEHIHKAKAEKQRERILKEEMQAKRDKTKAARERRQERVAAKRNAVTGGEEETNRE
;
A
#
# COMPACT_ATOMS: atom_id res chain seq x y z
N MET A 1 17.79 30.91 -48.49
CA MET A 1 16.77 30.40 -47.54
C MET A 1 17.28 29.11 -46.88
N HIS A 2 17.38 29.04 -45.55
CA HIS A 2 17.84 27.83 -44.84
C HIS A 2 16.66 26.92 -44.45
N SER A 3 16.31 25.97 -45.31
CA SER A 3 15.26 24.98 -45.04
C SER A 3 15.69 23.93 -44.00
N ARG A 4 14.78 23.60 -43.07
CA ARG A 4 14.97 22.57 -42.03
C ARG A 4 14.45 21.19 -42.43
N ALA A 5 13.97 21.00 -43.67
CA ALA A 5 13.33 19.77 -44.12
C ALA A 5 14.18 18.51 -43.84
N ARG A 6 15.44 18.48 -44.32
CA ARG A 6 16.38 17.37 -44.09
C ARG A 6 16.66 17.11 -42.60
N ALA A 7 16.76 18.17 -41.79
CA ALA A 7 17.01 18.04 -40.34
C ALA A 7 15.80 17.46 -39.59
N ARG A 8 14.56 17.78 -40.03
CA ARG A 8 13.33 17.22 -39.48
C ARG A 8 13.19 15.74 -39.83
N GLU A 9 13.46 15.38 -41.08
CA GLU A 9 13.47 13.99 -41.54
C GLU A 9 14.47 13.14 -40.76
N LEU A 10 15.70 13.62 -40.59
CA LEU A 10 16.72 12.93 -39.77
C LEU A 10 16.28 12.78 -38.32
N THR A 11 15.63 13.81 -37.74
CA THR A 11 15.08 13.75 -36.38
C THR A 11 13.98 12.69 -36.26
N ALA A 12 13.10 12.56 -37.26
CA ALA A 12 12.06 11.54 -37.30
C ALA A 12 12.66 10.13 -37.37
N ALA A 13 13.64 9.91 -38.26
CA ALA A 13 14.39 8.66 -38.34
C ALA A 13 15.13 8.31 -37.03
N ARG A 14 15.72 9.31 -36.35
CA ARG A 14 16.38 9.11 -35.04
C ARG A 14 15.38 8.76 -33.94
N ARG A 15 14.16 9.30 -33.98
CA ARG A 15 13.11 9.03 -32.98
C ARG A 15 12.68 7.56 -32.97
N ILE A 16 12.58 6.95 -34.15
CA ILE A 16 12.29 5.51 -34.30
C ILE A 16 13.52 4.61 -34.05
N GLY A 17 14.69 5.20 -33.74
CA GLY A 17 15.89 4.47 -33.34
C GLY A 17 17.00 4.34 -34.39
N ARG A 18 16.81 4.84 -35.61
CA ARG A 18 17.87 4.83 -36.64
C ARG A 18 19.04 5.73 -36.25
N HIS A 19 20.23 5.44 -36.76
CA HIS A 19 21.46 6.21 -36.51
C HIS A 19 21.91 6.29 -35.02
N ARG A 20 21.55 5.33 -34.16
CA ARG A 20 21.93 5.30 -32.72
C ARG A 20 22.89 4.15 -32.31
N GLY A 21 23.34 3.35 -33.28
CA GLY A 21 24.27 2.22 -33.06
C GLY A 21 25.67 2.66 -32.59
N PHE A 22 26.50 1.71 -32.15
CA PHE A 22 27.79 1.98 -31.51
C PHE A 22 28.72 2.87 -32.35
N GLY A 23 28.86 2.62 -33.66
CA GLY A 23 29.72 3.43 -34.54
C GLY A 23 29.28 4.90 -34.69
N LYS A 24 28.03 5.24 -34.36
CA LYS A 24 27.53 6.63 -34.35
C LYS A 24 27.59 7.28 -32.97
N ARG A 25 27.94 6.54 -31.92
CA ARG A 25 28.08 7.08 -30.57
C ARG A 25 29.45 7.75 -30.44
N LYS A 26 29.43 9.01 -30.06
CA LYS A 26 30.60 9.79 -29.64
C LYS A 26 30.38 10.21 -28.19
N GLY A 27 31.45 10.24 -27.39
CA GLY A 27 31.40 10.47 -25.94
C GLY A 27 30.99 9.24 -25.12
N THR A 28 31.20 9.32 -23.80
CA THR A 28 30.89 8.25 -22.84
C THR A 28 29.37 8.11 -22.60
N ALA A 29 28.96 7.00 -21.98
CA ALA A 29 27.55 6.77 -21.65
C ALA A 29 26.98 7.85 -20.70
N ASP A 30 27.76 8.22 -19.68
CA ASP A 30 27.35 9.22 -18.69
C ASP A 30 27.28 10.63 -19.29
N ALA A 31 28.17 11.00 -20.23
CA ALA A 31 28.07 12.27 -20.96
C ALA A 31 26.80 12.36 -21.84
N ARG A 32 26.37 11.23 -22.42
CA ARG A 32 25.18 11.17 -23.29
C ARG A 32 23.87 11.15 -22.49
N MET A 33 23.85 10.45 -21.36
CA MET A 33 22.73 10.34 -20.44
C MET A 33 23.27 10.17 -19.01
N PRO A 34 23.41 11.26 -18.25
CA PRO A 34 23.99 11.19 -16.91
C PRO A 34 23.17 10.30 -15.99
N SER A 35 23.88 9.45 -15.25
CA SER A 35 23.32 8.56 -14.22
C SER A 35 22.48 9.31 -13.18
N GLN A 36 22.94 10.50 -12.77
CA GLN A 36 22.22 11.39 -11.86
C GLN A 36 20.85 11.82 -12.41
N VAL A 37 20.77 12.14 -13.71
CA VAL A 37 19.50 12.53 -14.36
C VAL A 37 18.53 11.35 -14.40
N MET A 38 19.03 10.14 -14.69
CA MET A 38 18.20 8.93 -14.68
C MET A 38 17.66 8.64 -13.28
N TRP A 39 18.51 8.74 -12.25
CA TRP A 39 18.12 8.57 -10.85
C TRP A 39 17.06 9.60 -10.43
N MET A 40 17.27 10.88 -10.72
CA MET A 40 16.33 11.96 -10.41
C MET A 40 14.97 11.74 -11.08
N ARG A 41 14.95 11.39 -12.39
CA ARG A 41 13.71 11.12 -13.13
C ARG A 41 12.95 9.96 -12.50
N ARG A 42 13.64 8.86 -12.20
CA ARG A 42 13.03 7.68 -11.57
C ARG A 42 12.45 8.01 -10.20
N LEU A 43 13.23 8.63 -9.32
CA LEU A 43 12.80 8.94 -7.97
C LEU A 43 11.58 9.89 -7.95
N ARG A 44 11.57 10.90 -8.84
CA ARG A 44 10.44 11.83 -8.97
C ARG A 44 9.17 11.12 -9.45
N VAL A 45 9.28 10.19 -10.40
CA VAL A 45 8.13 9.40 -10.88
C VAL A 45 7.55 8.53 -9.76
N LEU A 46 8.40 7.86 -8.98
CA LEU A 46 7.95 7.03 -7.85
C LEU A 46 7.26 7.88 -6.77
N ARG A 47 7.87 8.99 -6.35
CA ARG A 47 7.32 9.87 -5.32
C ARG A 47 6.01 10.53 -5.75
N ARG A 48 5.90 10.97 -7.01
CA ARG A 48 4.65 11.54 -7.54
C ARG A 48 3.50 10.52 -7.50
N LEU A 49 3.79 9.24 -7.79
CA LEU A 49 2.80 8.18 -7.68
C LEU A 49 2.34 7.97 -6.23
N LEU A 50 3.29 7.91 -5.29
CA LEU A 50 2.97 7.76 -3.86
C LEU A 50 2.08 8.90 -3.34
N VAL A 51 2.41 10.15 -3.68
CA VAL A 51 1.59 11.31 -3.31
C VAL A 51 0.17 11.19 -3.87
N LYS A 52 0.04 10.83 -5.16
CA LYS A 52 -1.26 10.63 -5.80
C LYS A 52 -2.06 9.52 -5.09
N TYR A 53 -1.42 8.39 -4.78
CA TYR A 53 -2.10 7.25 -4.16
C TYR A 53 -2.56 7.58 -2.74
N ARG A 54 -1.74 8.31 -1.97
CA ARG A 54 -2.10 8.81 -0.64
C ARG A 54 -3.28 9.77 -0.70
N ALA A 55 -3.26 10.74 -1.63
CA ALA A 55 -4.36 11.69 -1.81
C ALA A 55 -5.68 10.99 -2.20
N SER A 56 -5.61 9.94 -3.03
CA SER A 56 -6.78 9.12 -3.39
C SER A 56 -7.22 8.10 -2.33
N GLY A 57 -6.56 8.05 -1.16
CA GLY A 57 -6.87 7.06 -0.12
C GLY A 57 -6.51 5.61 -0.45
N LYS A 58 -5.79 5.36 -1.56
CA LYS A 58 -5.38 4.00 -1.95
C LYS A 58 -4.36 3.41 -0.98
N ILE A 59 -3.55 4.25 -0.35
CA ILE A 59 -2.55 3.92 0.68
C ILE A 59 -2.75 4.85 1.88
N ASP A 60 -2.46 4.36 3.08
CA ASP A 60 -2.48 5.16 4.30
C ASP A 60 -1.16 5.94 4.51
N LYS A 61 -1.12 6.80 5.54
CA LYS A 61 0.06 7.61 5.87
C LYS A 61 1.28 6.77 6.28
N HIS A 62 1.04 5.60 6.88
CA HIS A 62 2.09 4.73 7.41
C HIS A 62 2.79 3.99 6.27
N LEU A 63 2.01 3.33 5.41
CA LEU A 63 2.50 2.66 4.21
C LEU A 63 3.14 3.67 3.25
N TYR A 64 2.60 4.89 3.13
CA TYR A 64 3.25 5.95 2.36
C TYR A 64 4.67 6.25 2.87
N HIS A 65 4.86 6.40 4.18
CA HIS A 65 6.16 6.77 4.76
C HIS A 65 7.20 5.67 4.55
N GLU A 66 6.82 4.42 4.76
CA GLU A 66 7.66 3.25 4.49
C GLU A 66 8.10 3.20 3.01
N LEU A 67 7.13 3.26 2.09
CA LEU A 67 7.41 3.20 0.65
C LEU A 67 8.21 4.40 0.15
N TYR A 68 8.09 5.55 0.81
CA TYR A 68 8.88 6.74 0.48
C TYR A 68 10.38 6.53 0.75
N HIS A 69 10.71 5.92 1.89
CA HIS A 69 12.10 5.58 2.25
C HIS A 69 12.65 4.45 1.39
N LEU A 70 11.86 3.40 1.16
CA LEU A 70 12.24 2.31 0.24
C LEU A 70 12.48 2.80 -1.20
N SER A 71 11.69 3.79 -1.65
CA SER A 71 11.90 4.43 -2.95
C SER A 71 13.23 5.19 -3.02
N LYS A 72 13.65 5.84 -1.92
CA LYS A 72 14.98 6.47 -1.80
C LYS A 72 16.09 5.40 -1.79
N GLY A 73 15.85 4.27 -1.15
CA GLY A 73 16.75 3.11 -1.04
C GLY A 73 16.91 2.26 -2.29
N ASN A 74 16.37 2.67 -3.46
CA ASN A 74 16.51 1.94 -4.72
C ASN A 74 15.90 0.51 -4.74
N THR A 75 14.96 0.24 -3.83
CA THR A 75 14.21 -1.03 -3.77
C THR A 75 13.36 -1.24 -5.03
N PHE A 76 12.77 -0.17 -5.57
CA PHE A 76 11.93 -0.22 -6.76
C PHE A 76 12.69 0.26 -8.01
N LYS A 77 12.80 -0.61 -9.02
CA LYS A 77 13.51 -0.29 -10.27
C LYS A 77 12.72 0.61 -11.22
N HIS A 78 11.40 0.51 -11.21
CA HIS A 78 10.49 1.31 -12.04
C HIS A 78 9.11 1.41 -11.39
N LYS A 79 8.25 2.29 -11.93
CA LYS A 79 6.89 2.55 -11.42
C LYS A 79 6.06 1.27 -11.24
N ARG A 80 6.15 0.33 -12.18
CA ARG A 80 5.38 -0.94 -12.13
C ARG A 80 5.70 -1.78 -10.88
N ALA A 81 6.99 -1.92 -10.53
CA ALA A 81 7.42 -2.67 -9.36
C ALA A 81 6.87 -2.07 -8.06
N LEU A 82 6.81 -0.74 -7.96
CA LEU A 82 6.18 -0.06 -6.82
C LEU A 82 4.68 -0.35 -6.74
N VAL A 83 3.97 -0.32 -7.89
CA VAL A 83 2.53 -0.62 -7.94
C VAL A 83 2.26 -2.06 -7.55
N GLU A 84 3.00 -3.02 -8.10
CA GLU A 84 2.90 -4.44 -7.78
C GLU A 84 3.11 -4.68 -6.27
N HIS A 85 4.13 -4.05 -5.70
CA HIS A 85 4.40 -4.14 -4.26
C HIS A 85 3.26 -3.55 -3.40
N ILE A 86 2.69 -2.40 -3.79
CA ILE A 86 1.52 -1.83 -3.10
C ILE A 86 0.32 -2.78 -3.16
N HIS A 87 0.05 -3.38 -4.33
CA HIS A 87 -1.05 -4.32 -4.48
C HIS A 87 -0.86 -5.55 -3.59
N LYS A 88 0.35 -6.11 -3.55
CA LYS A 88 0.71 -7.23 -2.67
C LYS A 88 0.51 -6.88 -1.20
N ALA A 89 1.09 -5.77 -0.74
CA ALA A 89 0.98 -5.32 0.65
C ALA A 89 -0.48 -5.06 1.08
N LYS A 90 -1.30 -4.49 0.18
CA LYS A 90 -2.74 -4.31 0.46
C LYS A 90 -3.49 -5.63 0.56
N ALA A 91 -3.19 -6.60 -0.32
CA ALA A 91 -3.82 -7.91 -0.26
C ALA A 91 -3.45 -8.66 1.03
N GLU A 92 -2.20 -8.56 1.48
CA GLU A 92 -1.74 -9.12 2.76
C GLU A 92 -2.47 -8.47 3.95
N LYS A 93 -2.49 -7.14 4.02
CA LYS A 93 -3.22 -6.40 5.07
C LYS A 93 -4.72 -6.74 5.10
N GLN A 94 -5.34 -6.93 3.95
CA GLN A 94 -6.74 -7.32 3.86
C GLN A 94 -6.98 -8.74 4.42
N ARG A 95 -6.11 -9.70 4.08
CA ARG A 95 -6.17 -11.07 4.60
C ARG A 95 -6.01 -11.11 6.12
N GLU A 96 -5.03 -10.36 6.64
CA GLU A 96 -4.82 -10.24 8.09
C GLU A 96 -6.03 -9.63 8.79
N ARG A 97 -6.68 -8.64 8.18
CA ARG A 97 -7.87 -8.00 8.74
C ARG A 97 -9.03 -8.99 8.86
N ILE A 98 -9.32 -9.73 7.79
CA ILE A 98 -10.39 -10.74 7.78
C ILE A 98 -10.14 -11.80 8.86
N LEU A 99 -8.90 -12.29 8.98
CA LEU A 99 -8.55 -13.29 9.99
C LEU A 99 -8.76 -12.76 11.42
N LYS A 100 -8.39 -11.50 11.67
CA LYS A 100 -8.57 -10.85 12.99
C LYS A 100 -10.05 -10.62 13.29
N GLU A 101 -10.82 -10.16 12.30
CA GLU A 101 -12.27 -9.96 12.41
C GLU A 101 -12.98 -11.29 12.74
N GLU A 102 -12.62 -12.38 12.08
CA GLU A 102 -13.16 -13.72 12.36
C GLU A 102 -12.83 -14.20 13.79
N MET A 103 -11.57 -14.05 14.21
CA MET A 103 -11.13 -14.44 15.55
C MET A 103 -11.80 -13.59 16.63
N GLN A 104 -11.97 -12.30 16.39
CA GLN A 104 -12.64 -11.39 17.31
C GLN A 104 -14.12 -11.75 17.44
N ALA A 105 -14.81 -12.02 16.32
CA ALA A 105 -16.20 -12.47 16.34
C ALA A 105 -16.41 -13.76 17.15
N LYS A 106 -15.48 -14.73 17.04
CA LYS A 106 -15.51 -15.96 17.86
C LYS A 106 -15.33 -15.66 19.36
N ARG A 107 -14.42 -14.74 19.70
CA ARG A 107 -14.18 -14.31 21.09
C ARG A 107 -15.39 -13.61 21.67
N ASP A 108 -15.99 -12.68 20.92
CA ASP A 108 -17.16 -11.90 21.34
C ASP A 108 -18.38 -12.80 21.53
N LYS A 109 -18.60 -13.76 20.63
CA LYS A 109 -19.65 -14.79 20.78
C LYS A 109 -19.47 -15.61 22.06
N THR A 110 -18.24 -16.03 22.34
CA THR A 110 -17.93 -16.82 23.55
C THR A 110 -18.10 -15.98 24.82
N LYS A 111 -17.66 -14.71 24.79
CA LYS A 111 -17.83 -13.75 25.88
C LYS A 111 -19.31 -13.51 26.18
N ALA A 112 -20.12 -13.21 25.15
CA ALA A 112 -21.56 -13.00 25.29
C ALA A 112 -22.31 -14.27 25.78
N ALA A 113 -21.84 -15.48 25.43
CA ALA A 113 -22.39 -16.71 25.98
C ALA A 113 -22.06 -16.89 27.48
N ARG A 114 -20.84 -16.52 27.89
CA ARG A 114 -20.41 -16.54 29.29
C ARG A 114 -21.18 -15.54 30.14
N GLU A 115 -21.35 -14.31 29.65
CA GLU A 115 -22.11 -13.24 30.33
C GLU A 115 -23.57 -13.66 30.53
N ARG A 116 -24.26 -14.14 29.49
CA ARG A 116 -25.63 -14.69 29.62
C ARG A 116 -25.74 -15.84 30.62
N ARG A 117 -24.73 -16.71 30.70
CA ARG A 117 -24.70 -17.79 31.71
C ARG A 117 -24.56 -17.22 33.12
N GLN A 118 -23.70 -16.22 33.31
CA GLN A 118 -23.51 -15.55 34.59
C GLN A 118 -24.78 -14.81 35.04
N GLU A 119 -25.42 -14.07 34.14
CA GLU A 119 -26.70 -13.41 34.38
C GLU A 119 -27.78 -14.42 34.80
N ARG A 120 -27.90 -15.55 34.11
CA ARG A 120 -28.86 -16.60 34.47
C ARG A 120 -28.57 -17.20 35.86
N VAL A 121 -27.30 -17.43 36.19
CA VAL A 121 -26.92 -17.96 37.52
C VAL A 121 -27.18 -16.93 38.61
N ALA A 122 -26.86 -15.65 38.38
CA ALA A 122 -27.15 -14.57 39.32
C ALA A 122 -28.65 -14.36 39.52
N ALA A 123 -29.45 -14.34 38.45
CA ALA A 123 -30.91 -14.26 38.53
C ALA A 123 -31.50 -15.43 39.31
N LYS A 124 -31.03 -16.67 39.06
CA LYS A 124 -31.46 -17.84 39.82
C LYS A 124 -31.10 -17.73 41.30
N ARG A 125 -29.87 -17.29 41.63
CA ARG A 125 -29.43 -17.10 43.01
C ARG A 125 -30.32 -16.09 43.74
N ASN A 126 -30.56 -14.93 43.12
CA ASN A 126 -31.38 -13.87 43.71
C ASN A 126 -32.83 -14.31 43.93
N ALA A 127 -33.41 -15.10 43.01
CA ALA A 127 -34.77 -15.63 43.16
C ALA A 127 -34.90 -16.60 44.35
N VAL A 128 -33.88 -17.42 44.62
CA VAL A 128 -33.89 -18.35 45.76
C VAL A 128 -33.76 -17.59 47.09
N THR A 129 -32.81 -16.66 47.21
CA THR A 129 -32.61 -15.88 48.44
C THR A 129 -33.75 -14.88 48.70
N GLY A 130 -34.38 -14.33 47.67
CA GLY A 130 -35.54 -13.44 47.83
C GLY A 130 -36.79 -14.16 48.32
N GLY A 131 -36.98 -15.44 47.94
CA GLY A 131 -38.06 -16.26 48.48
C GLY A 131 -37.87 -16.62 49.96
N GLU A 132 -36.63 -16.78 50.40
CA GLU A 132 -36.31 -17.03 51.82
C GLU A 132 -36.60 -15.80 52.71
N GLU A 133 -36.39 -14.57 52.22
CA GLU A 133 -36.70 -13.34 52.96
C GLU A 133 -38.20 -13.05 53.09
N GLU A 134 -39.04 -13.49 52.14
CA GLU A 134 -40.50 -13.39 52.25
C GLU A 134 -41.09 -14.45 53.20
N THR A 135 -40.55 -15.68 53.20
CA THR A 135 -41.01 -16.75 54.10
C THR A 135 -40.64 -16.56 55.58
N ASN A 136 -39.67 -15.69 55.89
CA ASN A 136 -39.22 -15.43 57.27
C ASN A 136 -39.88 -14.16 57.88
N ARG A 137 -40.79 -13.50 57.15
CA ARG A 137 -41.53 -12.32 57.61
C ARG A 137 -43.01 -12.59 57.91
N GLU A 138 -43.49 -13.81 57.70
CA GLU A 138 -44.76 -14.34 58.22
C GLU A 138 -44.52 -15.16 59.50
#